data_AF-A0A1V5R6G7-F1
#
_entry.id   AF-A0A1V5R6G7-F1
#
_cell.length_a   1.000
_cell.length_b   1.000
_cell.length_c   1.000
_cell.angle_alpha   90.00
_cell.angle_beta   90.00
_cell.angle_gamma   90.00
#
_symmetry.space_group_name_H-M   'P 1'
#
loop_
_entity.id
_entity.type
_entity.pdbx_description
1 polymer ?
#
loop_
_entity_poly.entity_id
_entity_poly.type
_entity_poly.pdbx_seq_one_letter_code
_entity_poly.pdbx_strand_id
1 'polypeptide(L)'
;MDNNTISSSTVGVYQTGGTLTLRNNAIFNNTTDLSSTGGSLTADHNASDDSIGADSHWINISSDITNETKGWNIAFTDYINYDFTVRNMFSPLYDSGVTLSTITSDIISTRRPTYDAYDVGAYEFTNPRPAYRGEGKLQVEGRVKIE
;
A
#
# COMPACT_ATOMS: atom_id res chain seq x y z
N MET A 1 -2.35 12.78 -8.17
CA MET A 1 -1.53 11.59 -8.46
C MET A 1 -2.14 10.46 -7.67
N ASP A 2 -2.50 9.41 -8.39
CA ASP A 2 -3.42 8.41 -7.90
C ASP A 2 -2.92 7.00 -8.27
N ASN A 3 -2.86 6.07 -7.31
CA ASN A 3 -2.51 4.66 -7.53
C ASN A 3 -1.17 4.41 -8.25
N ASN A 4 -0.09 5.02 -7.76
CA ASN A 4 1.26 4.83 -8.28
C ASN A 4 2.16 4.12 -7.26
N THR A 5 3.21 3.47 -7.76
CA THR A 5 4.32 3.01 -6.94
C THR A 5 5.56 3.83 -7.31
N ILE A 6 6.16 4.52 -6.33
CA ILE A 6 7.39 5.31 -6.50
C ILE A 6 8.45 4.79 -5.53
N SER A 7 9.59 4.37 -6.07
CA SER A 7 10.70 3.91 -5.25
C SER A 7 12.08 4.23 -5.82
N SER A 8 13.10 4.06 -4.99
CA SER A 8 14.51 4.08 -5.38
C SER A 8 14.98 5.41 -5.98
N SER A 9 14.38 6.51 -5.53
CA SER A 9 14.74 7.88 -5.91
C SER A 9 15.33 8.65 -4.73
N THR A 10 16.06 9.74 -5.00
CA THR A 10 16.48 10.65 -3.92
C THR A 10 15.28 11.32 -3.25
N VAL A 11 14.33 11.80 -4.04
CA VAL A 11 13.05 12.31 -3.55
C VAL A 11 11.93 11.66 -4.37
N GLY A 12 10.99 11.00 -3.72
CA GLY A 12 9.88 10.33 -4.40
C GLY A 12 8.91 11.33 -5.03
N VAL A 13 8.40 12.27 -4.22
CA VAL A 13 7.52 13.36 -4.65
C VAL A 13 8.08 14.69 -4.17
N TYR A 14 8.34 15.62 -5.10
CA TYR A 14 8.83 16.96 -4.81
C TYR A 14 7.84 18.04 -5.27
N GLN A 15 7.24 18.76 -4.32
CA GLN A 15 6.30 19.85 -4.58
C GLN A 15 6.90 21.20 -4.18
N THR A 16 7.01 22.12 -5.15
CA THR A 16 7.48 23.50 -4.94
C THR A 16 6.39 24.56 -5.10
N GLY A 17 5.18 24.17 -5.54
CA GLY A 17 4.04 25.06 -5.71
C GLY A 17 2.78 24.34 -6.21
N GLY A 18 1.69 25.09 -6.43
CA GLY A 18 0.42 24.57 -6.96
C GLY A 18 -0.39 23.75 -5.95
N THR A 19 -1.36 22.97 -6.46
CA THR A 19 -2.16 22.03 -5.68
C THR A 19 -1.77 20.60 -6.03
N LEU A 20 -1.41 19.82 -5.02
CA LEU A 20 -1.08 18.40 -5.14
C LEU A 20 -2.08 17.58 -4.35
N THR A 21 -2.72 16.63 -5.02
CA THR A 21 -3.55 15.61 -4.38
C THR A 21 -2.89 14.25 -4.56
N LEU A 22 -2.62 13.54 -3.47
CA LEU A 22 -2.04 12.20 -3.45
C LEU A 22 -3.08 11.21 -2.91
N ARG A 23 -3.45 10.19 -3.69
CA ARG A 23 -4.34 9.12 -3.21
C ARG A 23 -3.85 7.74 -3.61
N ASN A 24 -3.95 6.77 -2.71
CA ASN A 24 -3.60 5.36 -2.96
C ASN A 24 -2.20 5.13 -3.55
N ASN A 25 -1.22 6.00 -3.29
CA ASN A 25 0.14 5.80 -3.80
C ASN A 25 1.00 5.05 -2.78
N ALA A 26 1.88 4.16 -3.24
CA ALA A 26 2.95 3.61 -2.44
C ALA A 26 4.26 4.33 -2.80
N ILE A 27 4.80 5.12 -1.87
CA ILE A 27 6.03 5.90 -2.04
C ILE A 27 6.98 5.38 -0.99
N PHE A 28 8.09 4.73 -1.37
CA PHE A 28 8.96 4.06 -0.40
C PHE A 28 10.36 3.85 -0.92
N ASN A 29 11.31 3.48 -0.06
CA ASN A 29 12.70 3.21 -0.44
C ASN A 29 13.29 4.38 -1.25
N ASN A 30 12.88 5.59 -0.91
CA ASN A 30 13.48 6.83 -1.38
C ASN A 30 14.34 7.40 -0.23
N THR A 31 15.27 8.32 -0.52
CA THR A 31 15.94 9.04 0.60
C THR A 31 14.96 9.97 1.33
N THR A 32 13.94 10.44 0.61
CA THR A 32 12.81 11.18 1.16
C THR A 32 11.60 10.86 0.30
N ASP A 33 10.56 10.29 0.87
CA ASP A 33 9.36 9.92 0.12
C ASP A 33 8.61 11.14 -0.39
N LEU A 34 8.39 12.13 0.47
CA LEU A 34 7.66 13.35 0.13
C LEU A 34 8.35 14.58 0.69
N SER A 35 8.67 15.52 -0.18
CA SER A 35 9.10 16.86 0.19
C SER A 35 8.18 17.89 -0.47
N SER A 36 7.32 18.50 0.34
CA SER A 36 6.44 19.59 -0.08
C SER A 36 6.84 20.87 0.64
N THR A 37 7.41 21.81 -0.11
CA THR A 37 7.96 23.07 0.42
C THR A 37 7.16 24.30 -0.03
N GLY A 38 6.14 24.11 -0.87
CA GLY A 38 5.22 25.17 -1.31
C GLY A 38 3.92 24.62 -1.89
N GLY A 39 2.86 25.43 -1.88
CA GLY A 39 1.54 25.06 -2.40
C GLY A 39 0.61 24.45 -1.37
N SER A 40 -0.44 23.77 -1.84
CA SER A 40 -1.39 23.01 -1.02
C SER A 40 -1.28 21.53 -1.32
N LEU A 41 -1.22 20.71 -0.28
CA LEU A 41 -1.16 19.26 -0.35
C LEU A 41 -2.42 18.67 0.30
N THR A 42 -3.05 17.72 -0.36
CA THR A 42 -4.05 16.82 0.23
C THR A 42 -3.60 15.39 -0.01
N ALA A 43 -3.49 14.60 1.06
CA ALA A 43 -3.10 13.20 1.01
C ALA A 43 -4.21 12.34 1.62
N ASP A 44 -4.47 11.18 1.04
CA ASP A 44 -5.48 10.23 1.50
C ASP A 44 -5.10 8.79 1.12
N HIS A 45 -4.98 7.88 2.09
CA HIS A 45 -4.64 6.47 1.90
C HIS A 45 -3.37 6.22 1.07
N ASN A 46 -2.31 6.99 1.30
CA ASN A 46 -0.99 6.73 0.71
C ASN A 46 -0.15 5.88 1.66
N ALA A 47 0.76 5.08 1.12
CA ALA A 47 1.73 4.29 1.87
C ALA A 47 3.12 4.94 1.81
N SER A 48 3.81 4.93 2.94
CA SER A 48 5.19 5.43 3.10
C SER A 48 5.95 4.65 4.16
N ASP A 49 7.26 4.50 3.97
CA ASP A 49 8.19 3.99 4.99
C ASP A 49 8.82 5.08 5.83
N ASP A 50 8.82 6.32 5.34
CA ASP A 50 9.14 7.51 6.11
C ASP A 50 8.05 7.86 7.14
N SER A 51 8.44 8.58 8.20
CA SER A 51 7.51 9.22 9.13
C SER A 51 6.92 10.49 8.49
N ILE A 52 6.01 10.32 7.54
CA ILE A 52 5.27 11.44 6.94
C ILE A 52 4.03 11.73 7.78
N GLY A 53 4.07 12.82 8.57
CA GLY A 53 2.92 13.50 9.16
C GLY A 53 1.97 12.64 10.00
N ALA A 54 1.65 13.06 11.23
CA ALA A 54 0.79 12.31 12.14
C ALA A 54 -0.71 12.24 11.74
N ASP A 55 -1.07 12.45 10.47
CA ASP A 55 -2.43 12.19 10.01
C ASP A 55 -2.64 10.69 9.81
N SER A 56 -3.78 10.19 10.29
CA SER A 56 -4.10 8.75 10.33
C SER A 56 -4.34 8.13 8.95
N HIS A 57 -4.11 8.86 7.85
CA HIS A 57 -4.43 8.42 6.50
C HIS A 57 -3.19 7.93 5.74
N TRP A 58 -1.99 8.00 6.33
CA TRP A 58 -0.81 7.32 5.81
C TRP A 58 -0.70 5.91 6.36
N ILE A 59 -0.53 4.96 5.45
CA ILE A 59 -0.25 3.56 5.75
C ILE A 59 1.24 3.42 5.96
N ASN A 60 1.65 3.12 7.19
CA ASN A 60 3.05 2.85 7.49
C ASN A 60 3.44 1.46 6.95
N ILE A 61 4.31 1.43 5.94
CA ILE A 61 4.85 0.19 5.35
C ILE A 61 6.25 -0.15 5.85
N SER A 62 6.66 0.48 6.95
CA SER A 62 7.90 0.27 7.69
C SER A 62 7.69 0.61 9.18
N SER A 63 6.83 -0.16 9.86
CA SER A 63 6.55 0.08 11.29
C SER A 63 7.78 -0.12 12.19
N ASP A 64 8.82 -0.78 11.67
CA ASP A 64 10.14 -0.92 12.30
C ASP A 64 11.16 -0.09 11.50
N ILE A 65 11.29 1.19 11.86
CA ILE A 65 12.23 2.14 11.23
C ILE A 65 13.71 1.69 11.31
N THR A 66 14.03 0.71 12.17
CA THR A 66 15.39 0.16 12.25
C THR A 66 15.65 -0.91 11.19
N ASN A 67 14.60 -1.39 10.52
CA ASN A 67 14.68 -2.39 9.47
C ASN A 67 13.52 -2.28 8.47
N GLU A 68 13.54 -1.21 7.69
CA GLU A 68 12.48 -0.86 6.75
C GLU A 68 12.28 -1.94 5.68
N THR A 69 13.36 -2.60 5.28
CA THR A 69 13.33 -3.71 4.32
C THR A 69 12.41 -4.86 4.73
N LYS A 70 12.16 -5.07 6.03
CA LYS A 70 11.17 -6.06 6.49
C LYS A 70 9.75 -5.64 6.11
N GLY A 71 9.43 -4.36 6.28
CA GLY A 71 8.13 -3.81 5.93
C GLY A 71 7.87 -3.92 4.42
N TRP A 72 8.87 -3.58 3.60
CA TRP A 72 8.77 -3.72 2.14
C TRP A 72 8.62 -5.18 1.69
N ASN A 73 9.33 -6.10 2.34
CA ASN A 73 9.20 -7.54 2.10
C ASN A 73 7.83 -8.11 2.52
N ILE A 74 7.08 -7.43 3.38
CA ILE A 74 5.69 -7.78 3.71
C ILE A 74 4.74 -7.16 2.70
N ALA A 75 5.02 -5.93 2.26
CA ALA A 75 4.18 -5.18 1.34
C ALA A 75 4.19 -5.77 -0.09
N PHE A 76 5.37 -6.10 -0.60
CA PHE A 76 5.61 -6.47 -2.00
C PHE A 76 6.10 -7.91 -2.17
N THR A 77 5.87 -8.47 -3.35
CA THR A 77 6.36 -9.80 -3.72
C THR A 77 7.89 -9.85 -3.75
N ASP A 78 8.52 -8.94 -4.50
CA ASP A 78 9.99 -8.84 -4.62
C ASP A 78 10.44 -7.43 -5.03
N TYR A 79 10.49 -6.52 -4.05
CA TYR A 79 10.87 -5.12 -4.30
C TYR A 79 12.31 -4.96 -4.81
N ILE A 80 13.22 -5.90 -4.51
CA ILE A 80 14.63 -5.84 -4.92
C ILE A 80 14.74 -5.96 -6.44
N ASN A 81 13.89 -6.79 -7.04
CA ASN A 81 13.82 -6.99 -8.48
C ASN A 81 12.71 -6.16 -9.15
N TYR A 82 12.21 -5.12 -8.48
CA TYR A 82 11.15 -4.22 -8.95
C TYR A 82 9.80 -4.92 -9.23
N ASP A 83 9.55 -6.06 -8.59
CA ASP A 83 8.22 -6.67 -8.54
C ASP A 83 7.43 -6.08 -7.36
N PHE A 84 6.67 -5.05 -7.70
CA PHE A 84 5.82 -4.32 -6.76
C PHE A 84 4.38 -4.84 -6.73
N THR A 85 4.13 -6.06 -7.19
CA THR A 85 2.84 -6.71 -6.95
C THR A 85 2.61 -6.86 -5.45
N VAL A 86 1.35 -6.69 -5.03
CA VAL A 86 0.95 -6.85 -3.62
C VAL A 86 1.23 -8.29 -3.19
N ARG A 87 2.02 -8.48 -2.14
CA ARG A 87 2.56 -9.79 -1.77
C ARG A 87 1.46 -10.83 -1.48
N ASN A 88 0.56 -10.47 -0.58
CA ASN A 88 -0.52 -11.30 -0.06
C ASN A 88 -1.53 -10.45 0.73
N MET A 89 -2.60 -11.09 1.20
CA MET A 89 -3.66 -10.45 1.98
C MET A 89 -3.25 -9.89 3.36
N PHE A 90 -2.01 -10.12 3.80
CA PHE A 90 -1.44 -9.50 5.02
C PHE A 90 -0.54 -8.31 4.68
N SER A 91 -0.36 -7.99 3.40
CA SER A 91 0.28 -6.76 2.97
C SER A 91 -0.50 -5.56 3.53
N PRO A 92 0.16 -4.54 4.09
CA PRO A 92 -0.51 -3.29 4.48
C PRO A 92 -1.14 -2.55 3.28
N LEU A 93 -0.76 -2.90 2.04
CA LEU A 93 -1.29 -2.32 0.81
C LEU A 93 -2.60 -2.98 0.34
N TYR A 94 -2.91 -4.16 0.89
CA TYR A 94 -4.04 -4.98 0.47
C TYR A 94 -5.37 -4.43 1.02
N ASP A 95 -6.35 -4.21 0.14
CA ASP A 95 -7.70 -3.70 0.46
C ASP A 95 -7.67 -2.45 1.37
N SER A 96 -6.67 -1.57 1.21
CA SER A 96 -6.41 -0.44 2.11
C SER A 96 -6.55 0.94 1.46
N GLY A 97 -6.90 1.01 0.19
CA GLY A 97 -7.11 2.25 -0.56
C GLY A 97 -8.59 2.68 -0.65
N VAL A 98 -8.81 3.86 -1.22
CA VAL A 98 -10.14 4.41 -1.50
C VAL A 98 -10.54 4.22 -2.97
N THR A 99 -11.84 4.20 -3.25
CA THR A 99 -12.32 4.12 -4.64
C THR A 99 -12.00 5.40 -5.41
N LEU A 100 -11.37 5.25 -6.58
CA LEU A 100 -11.11 6.34 -7.52
C LEU A 100 -11.88 6.10 -8.82
N SER A 101 -12.97 6.86 -9.03
CA SER A 101 -13.97 6.59 -10.08
C SER A 101 -13.42 6.55 -11.52
N THR A 102 -12.27 7.18 -11.78
CA THR A 102 -11.65 7.24 -13.10
C THR A 102 -10.51 6.24 -13.30
N ILE A 103 -10.05 5.56 -12.26
CA ILE A 103 -8.97 4.57 -12.34
C ILE A 103 -9.59 3.21 -12.06
N THR A 104 -9.99 2.51 -13.12
CA THR A 104 -10.73 1.24 -13.01
C THR A 104 -9.86 0.01 -13.21
N SER A 105 -8.57 0.18 -13.52
CA SER A 105 -7.62 -0.90 -13.68
C SER A 105 -6.23 -0.52 -13.18
N ASP A 106 -5.44 -1.52 -12.83
CA ASP A 106 -4.03 -1.39 -12.44
C ASP A 106 -3.09 -1.30 -13.65
N ILE A 107 -1.78 -1.20 -13.41
CA ILE A 107 -0.77 -1.04 -14.47
C ILE A 107 -0.65 -2.26 -15.41
N ILE A 108 -1.12 -3.44 -14.99
CA ILE A 108 -1.16 -4.66 -15.80
C ILE A 108 -2.59 -5.02 -16.24
N SER A 109 -3.51 -4.06 -16.20
CA SER A 109 -4.92 -4.18 -16.63
C SER A 109 -5.81 -5.09 -15.77
N THR A 110 -5.42 -5.39 -14.53
CA THR A 110 -6.31 -5.99 -13.54
C THR A 110 -7.40 -4.99 -13.14
N ARG A 111 -8.66 -5.42 -13.02
CA ARG A 111 -9.76 -4.55 -12.59
C ARG A 111 -9.56 -4.10 -11.14
N ARG A 112 -9.84 -2.82 -10.86
CA ARG A 112 -9.90 -2.25 -9.51
C ARG A 112 -11.35 -2.05 -9.03
N PRO A 113 -11.69 -2.36 -7.77
CA PRO A 113 -10.94 -3.26 -6.91
C PRO A 113 -11.08 -4.72 -7.41
N THR A 114 -10.08 -5.54 -7.10
CA THR A 114 -10.18 -6.99 -7.26
C THR A 114 -11.04 -7.58 -6.14
N TYR A 115 -10.86 -7.07 -4.92
CA TYR A 115 -11.56 -7.52 -3.72
C TYR A 115 -12.37 -6.39 -3.07
N ASP A 116 -12.19 -6.14 -1.78
CA ASP A 116 -13.12 -5.34 -0.97
C ASP A 116 -12.84 -3.84 -1.11
N ALA A 117 -11.61 -3.45 -1.42
CA ALA A 117 -11.17 -2.08 -1.66
C ALA A 117 -10.05 -2.02 -2.70
N TYR A 118 -9.65 -0.82 -3.10
CA TYR A 118 -8.49 -0.65 -3.98
C TYR A 118 -7.25 -1.03 -3.20
N ASP A 119 -6.29 -1.69 -3.85
CA ASP A 119 -4.96 -1.83 -3.27
C ASP A 119 -4.16 -0.54 -3.47
N VAL A 120 -3.36 -0.18 -2.46
CA VAL A 120 -2.48 0.98 -2.52
C VAL A 120 -1.24 0.66 -3.36
N GLY A 121 -0.90 1.56 -4.27
CA GLY A 121 0.16 1.37 -5.25
C GLY A 121 -0.36 1.03 -6.66
N ALA A 122 0.56 0.68 -7.55
CA ALA A 122 0.31 0.49 -8.98
C ALA A 122 -0.37 -0.84 -9.36
N TYR A 123 -0.40 -1.82 -8.46
CA TYR A 123 -0.88 -3.19 -8.71
C TYR A 123 -2.05 -3.55 -7.79
N GLU A 124 -2.91 -4.45 -8.27
CA GLU A 124 -3.89 -5.16 -7.44
C GLU A 124 -3.41 -6.58 -7.09
N PHE A 125 -3.82 -7.07 -5.92
CA PHE A 125 -3.66 -8.44 -5.49
C PHE A 125 -4.65 -9.34 -6.25
N THR A 126 -4.12 -10.30 -7.00
CA THR A 126 -4.93 -11.20 -7.84
C THR A 126 -4.90 -12.65 -7.42
N ASN A 127 -4.03 -13.03 -6.48
CA ASN A 127 -3.94 -14.41 -6.04
C ASN A 127 -5.21 -14.82 -5.28
N PRO A 128 -5.58 -16.11 -5.32
CA PRO A 128 -6.73 -16.61 -4.56
C PRO A 128 -6.60 -16.29 -3.06
N ARG A 129 -7.69 -15.81 -2.46
CA ARG A 129 -7.81 -15.66 -1.01
C ARG A 129 -8.74 -16.72 -0.40
N PRO A 130 -8.59 -17.05 0.90
CA PRO A 130 -9.54 -17.91 1.59
C PRO A 130 -10.97 -17.34 1.52
N ALA A 131 -11.95 -18.22 1.34
CA ALA A 131 -13.36 -17.86 1.29
C ALA A 131 -13.88 -17.25 2.61
N TYR A 132 -13.23 -17.62 3.73
CA TYR A 132 -13.59 -17.13 5.06
C TYR A 132 -12.36 -16.58 5.76
N ARG A 133 -12.51 -15.37 6.32
CA ARG A 133 -11.54 -14.72 7.18
C ARG A 133 -12.25 -14.34 8.47
N GLY A 134 -11.58 -14.57 9.60
CA GLY A 134 -12.08 -14.19 10.91
C GLY A 134 -10.90 -13.78 11.77
N GLU A 135 -11.01 -12.62 12.40
CA GLU A 135 -10.07 -12.19 13.43
C GLU A 135 -10.66 -12.52 14.80
N GLY A 136 -9.88 -13.14 15.68
CA GLY A 136 -10.32 -13.44 17.03
C GLY A 136 -9.77 -14.75 17.58
N LYS A 137 -10.36 -15.18 18.69
CA LYS A 137 -10.03 -16.46 19.33
C LYS A 137 -10.89 -17.57 18.72
N LEU A 138 -10.22 -18.59 18.18
CA LEU A 138 -10.88 -19.83 17.80
C LEU A 138 -10.94 -20.75 19.02
N GLN A 139 -12.14 -21.00 19.55
CA GLN A 139 -12.38 -22.03 20.55
C GLN A 139 -13.01 -23.25 19.87
N VAL A 140 -12.37 -24.40 19.99
CA VAL A 140 -12.88 -25.66 19.46
C VAL A 140 -13.08 -26.63 20.63
N GLU A 141 -14.32 -27.07 20.84
CA GLU A 141 -14.66 -28.03 21.88
C GLU A 141 -15.16 -29.34 21.24
N GLY A 142 -14.56 -30.47 21.61
CA GLY A 142 -14.91 -31.80 21.11
C GLY A 142 -13.80 -32.48 20.29
N ARG A 143 -14.17 -33.52 19.53
CA ARG A 143 -13.24 -34.25 18.66
C ARG A 143 -13.20 -33.59 17.28
N VAL A 144 -12.05 -33.04 16.92
CA VAL A 144 -11.79 -32.54 15.56
C VAL A 144 -11.27 -33.69 14.72
N LYS A 145 -11.95 -33.97 13.60
CA LYS A 145 -11.39 -34.79 12.53
C LYS A 145 -11.03 -33.84 11.38
N ILE A 146 -9.73 -33.74 11.10
CA ILE A 146 -9.23 -33.10 9.90
C ILE A 146 -9.00 -34.23 8.91
N GLU A 147 -9.64 -34.14 7.75
CA GLU A 147 -9.44 -35.07 6.63
C GLU A 147 -8.53 -34.44 5.58
#